data_AF-A0A2E1TBZ0-F1
#
_entry.id   AF-A0A2E1TBZ0-F1
#
_cell.length_a   1.000
_cell.length_b   1.000
_cell.length_c   1.000
_cell.angle_alpha   90.00
_cell.angle_beta   90.00
_cell.angle_gamma   90.00
#
_symmetry.space_group_name_H-M   'P 1'
#
loop_
_entity.id
_entity.type
_entity.pdbx_description
1 polymer ?
#
loop_
_entity_poly.entity_id
_entity_poly.type
_entity_poly.pdbx_seq_one_letter_code
_entity_poly.pdbx_strand_id
1 'polypeptide(L)'
;MKYNLYTLTKDSSIQKIESEDLEESIKIKLEKIQIEIIAEYKRKQEGRIGIRSLGKEIRQNKIIKNIFSKEDKNVLIKMTENRRSFIKVFIENLYNQNDKSLFYMILQRDFGNKSNLVDKSFADISDIRKNLSLFFKYFNSKNNLTNIFFIEITAFQGYDFEQVTNITSKLYKL
;
A
#
# COMPACT_ATOMS: atom_id res chain seq x y z
N MET A 1 6.55 -5.28 9.48
CA MET A 1 6.17 -5.40 8.06
C MET A 1 7.40 -5.20 7.20
N LYS A 2 7.62 -6.02 6.16
CA LYS A 2 8.73 -5.83 5.22
C LYS A 2 8.24 -5.00 4.03
N TYR A 3 9.05 -4.05 3.58
CA TYR A 3 8.69 -3.13 2.48
C TYR A 3 9.93 -2.63 1.72
N ASN A 4 9.72 -2.17 0.50
CA ASN A 4 10.62 -1.25 -0.20
C ASN A 4 10.09 0.19 -0.06
N LEU A 5 10.99 1.16 0.11
CA LEU A 5 10.64 2.57 0.16
C LEU A 5 11.09 3.29 -1.10
N TYR A 6 10.22 4.14 -1.65
CA TYR A 6 10.52 4.97 -2.80
C TYR A 6 10.10 6.42 -2.55
N THR A 7 10.75 7.36 -3.23
CA THR A 7 10.38 8.78 -3.23
C THR A 7 10.15 9.28 -4.66
N LEU A 8 9.22 10.24 -4.82
CA LEU A 8 9.08 11.02 -6.04
C LEU A 8 10.01 12.22 -5.97
N THR A 9 10.99 12.28 -6.87
CA THR A 9 12.00 13.33 -6.91
C THR A 9 11.48 14.58 -7.63
N LYS A 10 12.23 15.68 -7.53
CA LYS A 10 11.88 16.97 -8.17
C LYS A 10 11.86 16.91 -9.69
N ASP A 11 12.66 16.03 -10.29
CA ASP A 11 12.64 15.69 -11.71
C ASP A 11 11.54 14.68 -12.08
N SER A 12 10.56 14.48 -11.19
CA SER A 12 9.39 13.64 -11.42
C SER A 12 9.72 12.16 -11.66
N SER A 13 10.85 11.70 -11.14
CA SER A 13 11.30 10.30 -11.19
C SER A 13 11.00 9.59 -9.87
N ILE A 14 10.86 8.26 -9.91
CA ILE A 14 10.66 7.45 -8.68
C ILE A 14 11.93 6.67 -8.38
N GLN A 15 12.56 7.02 -7.27
CA GLN A 15 13.82 6.40 -6.84
C GLN A 15 13.60 5.59 -5.56
N LYS A 16 14.26 4.43 -5.47
CA LYS A 16 14.28 3.64 -4.25
C LYS A 16 15.22 4.32 -3.25
N ILE A 17 14.82 4.38 -1.99
CA ILE A 17 15.60 4.94 -0.89
C ILE A 17 15.69 3.93 0.25
N GLU A 18 16.51 4.23 1.25
CA GLU A 18 16.72 3.33 2.38
C GLU A 18 15.50 3.28 3.29
N SER A 19 15.23 2.09 3.84
CA SER A 19 14.05 1.87 4.69
C SER A 19 14.16 2.58 6.04
N GLU A 20 15.38 2.89 6.51
CA GLU A 20 15.56 3.65 7.76
C GLU A 20 14.94 5.05 7.67
N ASP A 21 14.90 5.64 6.48
CA ASP A 21 14.35 6.98 6.21
C ASP A 21 12.83 7.07 6.41
N LEU A 22 12.13 5.94 6.59
CA LEU A 22 10.70 5.96 6.88
C LEU A 22 10.45 6.55 8.27
N GLU A 23 9.59 7.56 8.34
CA GLU A 23 9.23 8.22 9.58
C GLU A 23 8.57 7.27 10.60
N GLU A 24 8.92 7.45 11.87
CA GLU A 24 8.47 6.58 12.96
C GLU A 24 6.94 6.52 13.11
N SER A 25 6.26 7.66 12.91
CA SER A 25 4.80 7.72 12.94
C SER A 25 4.16 6.83 11.88
N ILE A 26 4.79 6.68 10.71
CA ILE A 26 4.33 5.78 9.65
C ILE A 26 4.69 4.33 9.96
N LYS A 27 5.89 4.05 10.51
CA LYS A 27 6.29 2.71 10.96
C LYS A 27 5.27 2.11 11.94
N ILE A 28 4.87 2.89 12.95
CA ILE A 28 3.83 2.49 13.93
C ILE A 28 2.48 2.21 13.26
N LYS A 29 2.06 3.02 12.28
CA LYS A 29 0.82 2.79 11.51
C LYS A 29 0.88 1.48 10.74
N LEU A 30 1.99 1.20 10.06
CA LEU A 30 2.19 -0.05 9.30
C LEU A 30 2.19 -1.28 10.20
N GLU A 31 2.81 -1.20 11.38
CA GLU A 31 2.80 -2.30 12.34
C GLU A 31 1.37 -2.63 12.79
N LYS A 32 0.58 -1.61 13.16
CA LYS A 32 -0.83 -1.80 13.53
C LYS A 32 -1.64 -2.40 12.39
N ILE A 33 -1.46 -1.91 11.16
CA ILE A 33 -2.11 -2.49 9.98
C ILE A 33 -1.74 -3.97 9.81
N GLN A 34 -0.47 -4.33 9.97
CA GLN A 34 -0.03 -5.73 9.88
C GLN A 34 -0.74 -6.61 10.90
N ILE A 35 -0.78 -6.19 12.16
CA ILE A 35 -1.41 -6.93 13.26
C ILE A 35 -2.88 -7.19 12.95
N GLU A 36 -3.60 -6.14 12.54
CA GLU A 36 -5.03 -6.24 12.20
C GLU A 36 -5.29 -7.14 10.99
N ILE A 37 -4.49 -7.02 9.92
CA ILE A 37 -4.65 -7.89 8.74
C ILE A 37 -4.41 -9.35 9.12
N ILE A 38 -3.36 -9.65 9.88
CA ILE A 38 -3.05 -11.01 10.33
C ILE A 38 -4.19 -11.58 11.18
N ALA A 39 -4.73 -10.78 12.11
CA ALA A 39 -5.84 -11.21 12.97
C ALA A 39 -7.08 -11.56 12.14
N GLU A 40 -7.45 -10.70 11.18
CA GLU A 40 -8.56 -10.95 10.26
C GLU A 40 -8.33 -12.18 9.39
N TYR A 41 -7.10 -12.38 8.91
CA TYR A 41 -6.72 -13.55 8.13
C TYR A 41 -6.92 -14.85 8.93
N LYS A 42 -6.38 -14.91 10.16
CA LYS A 42 -6.50 -16.07 11.04
C LYS A 42 -7.95 -16.38 11.35
N ARG A 43 -8.74 -15.37 11.71
CA ARG A 43 -10.17 -15.51 11.99
C ARG A 43 -10.94 -16.05 10.79
N LYS A 44 -10.64 -15.58 9.57
CA LYS A 44 -11.32 -16.04 8.36
C LYS A 44 -10.87 -17.42 7.90
N GLN A 45 -9.64 -17.82 8.23
CA GLN A 45 -9.04 -19.11 7.91
C GLN A 45 -9.41 -20.22 8.90
N GLU A 46 -9.90 -19.89 10.10
CA GLU A 46 -10.26 -20.86 11.13
C GLU A 46 -11.22 -21.94 10.60
N GLY A 47 -10.87 -23.21 10.82
CA GLY A 47 -11.61 -24.37 10.33
C GLY A 47 -11.61 -24.55 8.80
N ARG A 48 -10.79 -23.81 8.05
CA ARG A 48 -10.72 -23.84 6.58
C ARG A 48 -9.30 -24.13 6.09
N ILE A 49 -9.22 -24.72 4.90
CA ILE A 49 -7.96 -24.99 4.20
C ILE A 49 -7.23 -23.69 3.81
N GLY A 50 -7.98 -22.61 3.59
CA GLY A 50 -7.49 -21.26 3.31
C GLY A 50 -8.66 -20.31 3.01
N ILE A 51 -8.36 -19.11 2.53
CA ILE A 51 -9.35 -18.08 2.20
C ILE A 51 -9.27 -17.62 0.75
N ARG A 52 -10.42 -17.27 0.16
CA ARG A 52 -10.48 -16.73 -1.21
C ARG A 52 -10.15 -15.24 -1.31
N SER A 53 -10.53 -14.47 -0.30
CA SER A 53 -10.33 -13.03 -0.25
C SER A 53 -10.40 -12.54 1.19
N LEU A 54 -9.77 -11.39 1.48
CA LEU A 54 -9.96 -10.67 2.77
C LEU A 54 -10.45 -9.22 2.59
N GLY A 55 -10.64 -8.77 1.35
CA GLY A 55 -10.89 -7.36 1.05
C GLY A 55 -12.12 -6.76 1.75
N LYS A 56 -13.18 -7.55 1.97
CA LYS A 56 -14.40 -7.08 2.67
C LYS A 56 -14.12 -6.82 4.15
N GLU A 57 -13.48 -7.78 4.82
CA GLU A 57 -13.12 -7.71 6.24
C GLU A 57 -12.19 -6.52 6.50
N ILE A 58 -11.14 -6.36 5.68
CA ILE A 58 -10.22 -5.21 5.79
C ILE A 58 -10.96 -3.87 5.59
N ARG A 59 -11.93 -3.80 4.67
CA ARG A 59 -12.74 -2.59 4.44
C ARG A 59 -13.67 -2.29 5.62
N GLN A 60 -14.05 -3.28 6.39
CA GLN A 60 -14.96 -3.12 7.53
C GLN A 60 -14.22 -2.94 8.86
N ASN A 61 -12.95 -3.35 8.95
CA ASN A 61 -12.13 -3.21 10.14
C ASN A 61 -11.97 -1.72 10.54
N LYS A 62 -12.50 -1.37 11.72
CA LYS A 62 -12.54 0.01 12.23
C LYS A 62 -11.15 0.55 12.55
N ILE A 63 -10.24 -0.30 13.02
CA ILE A 63 -8.89 0.10 13.40
C ILE A 63 -8.11 0.49 12.15
N ILE A 64 -8.14 -0.36 11.11
CA ILE A 64 -7.52 -0.06 9.81
C ILE A 64 -8.11 1.21 9.21
N LYS A 65 -9.45 1.37 9.20
CA LYS A 65 -10.10 2.59 8.72
C LYS A 65 -9.62 3.84 9.45
N ASN A 66 -9.56 3.78 10.77
CA ASN A 66 -9.11 4.91 11.59
C ASN A 66 -7.64 5.26 11.33
N ILE A 67 -6.79 4.30 11.00
CA ILE A 67 -5.38 4.56 10.66
C ILE A 67 -5.28 5.39 9.37
N PHE A 68 -6.12 5.10 8.37
CA PHE A 68 -6.12 5.82 7.09
C PHE A 68 -6.91 7.15 7.12
N SER A 69 -7.80 7.35 8.10
CA SER A 69 -8.59 8.59 8.21
C SER A 69 -7.96 9.66 9.10
N LYS A 70 -6.86 9.37 9.79
CA LYS A 70 -6.21 10.34 10.68
C LYS A 70 -5.45 11.40 9.89
N GLU A 71 -5.80 12.65 10.13
CA GLU A 71 -5.08 13.80 9.60
C GLU A 71 -3.88 14.12 10.50
N ASP A 72 -2.71 13.63 10.08
CA ASP A 72 -1.42 14.00 10.66
C ASP A 72 -0.60 14.74 9.60
N LYS A 73 0.52 15.37 9.99
CA LYS A 73 1.51 15.92 9.04
C LYS A 73 1.97 14.90 7.99
N ASN A 74 1.90 13.62 8.34
CA ASN A 74 2.33 12.49 7.53
C ASN A 74 1.11 11.60 7.25
N VAL A 75 0.57 11.74 6.04
CA VAL A 75 -0.68 11.10 5.62
C VAL A 75 -0.36 9.77 4.97
N LEU A 76 -0.85 8.68 5.57
CA LEU A 76 -0.77 7.36 4.98
C LEU A 76 -2.00 7.15 4.08
N ILE A 77 -1.78 6.93 2.79
CA ILE A 77 -2.81 6.77 1.78
C ILE A 77 -2.82 5.30 1.35
N LYS A 78 -3.99 4.66 1.45
CA LYS A 78 -4.16 3.30 0.96
C LYS A 78 -4.33 3.31 -0.56
N MET A 79 -3.41 2.68 -1.29
CA MET A 79 -3.50 2.55 -2.74
C MET A 79 -3.65 1.08 -3.13
N THR A 80 -4.84 0.54 -2.84
CA THR A 80 -5.23 -0.82 -3.23
C THR A 80 -6.36 -0.84 -4.25
N GLU A 81 -6.62 0.30 -4.89
CA GLU A 81 -7.67 0.45 -5.89
C GLU A 81 -7.23 -0.08 -7.25
N ASN A 82 -8.18 -0.10 -8.19
CA ASN A 82 -7.90 -0.45 -9.57
C ASN A 82 -6.79 0.44 -10.15
N ARG A 83 -5.84 -0.14 -10.88
CA ARG A 83 -4.71 0.57 -11.51
C ARG A 83 -5.13 1.79 -12.35
N ARG A 84 -6.34 1.79 -12.93
CA ARG A 84 -6.86 2.89 -13.75
C ARG A 84 -7.23 4.12 -12.92
N SER A 85 -7.50 3.95 -11.63
CA SER A 85 -7.88 5.03 -10.72
C SER A 85 -6.66 5.78 -10.15
N PHE A 86 -5.44 5.26 -10.32
CA PHE A 86 -4.25 5.77 -9.63
C PHE A 86 -4.05 7.28 -9.82
N ILE A 87 -4.02 7.78 -11.06
CA ILE A 87 -3.75 9.20 -11.34
C ILE A 87 -4.81 10.11 -10.70
N LYS A 88 -6.08 9.70 -10.73
CA LYS A 88 -7.17 10.44 -10.10
C LYS A 88 -6.92 10.57 -8.59
N VAL A 89 -6.70 9.45 -7.90
CA VAL A 89 -6.44 9.43 -6.46
C VAL A 89 -5.17 10.21 -6.11
N PHE A 90 -4.15 10.11 -6.95
CA PHE A 90 -2.89 10.85 -6.80
C PHE A 90 -3.14 12.38 -6.82
N ILE A 91 -3.82 12.88 -7.85
CA ILE A 91 -4.13 14.32 -8.00
C ILE A 91 -5.04 14.81 -6.86
N GLU A 92 -6.07 14.04 -6.49
CA GLU A 92 -6.98 14.40 -5.39
C GLU A 92 -6.23 14.57 -4.07
N ASN A 93 -5.30 13.67 -3.74
CA ASN A 93 -4.51 13.78 -2.52
C ASN A 93 -3.49 14.92 -2.58
N LEU A 94 -2.85 15.14 -3.74
CA LEU A 94 -1.95 16.28 -3.93
C LEU A 94 -2.67 17.62 -3.70
N TYR A 95 -3.90 17.74 -4.19
CA TYR A 95 -4.70 18.95 -4.03
C TYR A 95 -5.17 19.15 -2.58
N ASN A 96 -5.67 18.09 -1.94
CA ASN A 96 -6.29 18.17 -0.61
C ASN A 96 -5.28 18.21 0.55
N GLN A 97 -4.02 17.85 0.33
CA GLN A 97 -3.01 17.66 1.38
C GLN A 97 -1.67 18.33 1.01
N ASN A 98 -1.74 19.51 0.40
CA ASN A 98 -0.59 20.18 -0.22
C ASN A 98 0.55 20.56 0.75
N ASP A 99 0.27 20.67 2.05
CA ASP A 99 1.20 21.03 3.12
C ASP A 99 1.76 19.80 3.89
N LYS A 100 1.41 18.59 3.47
CA LYS A 100 1.72 17.34 4.19
C LYS A 100 2.65 16.43 3.41
N SER A 101 3.33 15.52 4.12
CA SER A 101 4.05 14.41 3.49
C SER A 101 3.07 13.29 3.17
N LEU A 102 3.07 12.81 1.92
CA LEU A 102 2.15 11.77 1.45
C LEU A 102 2.87 10.43 1.33
N PHE A 103 2.34 9.41 2.01
CA PHE A 103 2.87 8.04 2.01
C PHE A 103 1.85 7.11 1.38
N TYR A 104 2.06 6.70 0.14
CA TYR A 104 1.18 5.76 -0.55
C TYR A 104 1.57 4.33 -0.21
N MET A 105 0.71 3.62 0.51
CA MET A 105 0.86 2.18 0.77
C MET A 105 0.35 1.37 -0.41
N ILE A 106 1.26 0.65 -1.08
CA ILE A 106 0.99 -0.22 -2.22
C ILE A 106 1.47 -1.63 -1.92
N LEU A 107 1.04 -2.61 -2.71
CA LEU A 107 1.51 -3.99 -2.59
C LEU A 107 2.50 -4.31 -3.69
N GLN A 108 3.55 -5.07 -3.37
CA GLN A 108 4.38 -5.72 -4.36
C GLN A 108 3.53 -6.76 -5.11
N ARG A 109 3.78 -6.94 -6.42
CA ARG A 109 2.94 -7.76 -7.29
C ARG A 109 2.75 -9.19 -6.76
N ASP A 110 3.85 -9.87 -6.43
CA ASP A 110 3.80 -11.26 -5.98
C ASP A 110 3.12 -11.38 -4.61
N PHE A 111 3.47 -10.49 -3.67
CA PHE A 111 2.83 -10.42 -2.37
C PHE A 111 1.32 -10.19 -2.47
N GLY A 112 0.87 -9.21 -3.27
CA GLY A 112 -0.55 -8.91 -3.46
C GLY A 112 -1.31 -10.08 -4.08
N ASN A 113 -0.70 -10.78 -5.04
CA ASN A 113 -1.29 -11.96 -5.68
C ASN A 113 -1.39 -13.15 -4.71
N LYS A 114 -0.33 -13.45 -3.95
CA LYS A 114 -0.32 -14.57 -2.99
C LYS A 114 -1.24 -14.32 -1.81
N SER A 115 -1.34 -13.09 -1.35
CA SER A 115 -2.08 -12.74 -0.12
C SER A 115 -3.59 -12.57 -0.31
N ASN A 116 -4.13 -12.51 -1.53
CA ASN A 116 -5.57 -12.29 -1.77
C ASN A 116 -6.20 -11.14 -0.95
N LEU A 117 -5.40 -10.14 -0.57
CA LEU A 117 -5.85 -8.97 0.19
C LEU A 117 -6.67 -8.02 -0.68
N VAL A 118 -6.35 -7.98 -1.97
CA VAL A 118 -6.86 -7.06 -2.97
C VAL A 118 -7.12 -7.81 -4.27
N ASP A 119 -7.96 -7.26 -5.14
CA ASP A 119 -8.16 -7.83 -6.48
C ASP A 119 -6.89 -7.65 -7.33
N LYS A 120 -6.61 -8.61 -8.21
CA LYS A 120 -5.41 -8.64 -9.09
C LYS A 120 -5.22 -7.41 -9.99
N SER A 121 -6.20 -6.50 -10.04
CA SER A 121 -6.16 -5.26 -10.82
C SER A 121 -5.51 -4.07 -10.10
N PHE A 122 -4.92 -4.28 -8.93
CA PHE A 122 -4.19 -3.25 -8.19
C PHE A 122 -2.95 -2.74 -8.95
N ALA A 123 -2.55 -1.49 -8.67
CA ALA A 123 -1.31 -0.91 -9.17
C ALA A 123 -0.11 -1.31 -8.30
N ASP A 124 0.96 -1.79 -8.93
CA ASP A 124 2.27 -1.93 -8.29
C ASP A 124 3.18 -0.71 -8.60
N ILE A 125 4.41 -0.74 -8.11
CA ILE A 125 5.36 0.37 -8.33
C ILE A 125 5.70 0.57 -9.81
N SER A 126 5.68 -0.49 -10.63
CA SER A 126 5.98 -0.40 -12.06
C SER A 126 4.85 0.29 -12.81
N ASP A 127 3.59 -0.04 -12.50
CA ASP A 127 2.41 0.65 -13.01
C ASP A 127 2.44 2.14 -12.64
N ILE A 128 2.77 2.44 -11.37
CA ILE A 128 2.85 3.81 -10.85
C ILE A 128 3.93 4.62 -11.58
N ARG A 129 5.14 4.06 -11.75
CA ARG A 129 6.23 4.67 -12.52
C ARG A 129 5.79 5.05 -13.92
N LYS A 130 5.15 4.11 -14.63
CA LYS A 130 4.65 4.34 -15.99
C LYS A 130 3.60 5.45 -16.02
N ASN A 131 2.63 5.40 -15.10
CA ASN A 131 1.54 6.37 -15.04
C ASN A 131 2.05 7.77 -14.72
N LEU A 132 2.93 7.93 -13.73
CA LEU A 132 3.51 9.23 -13.38
C LEU A 132 4.43 9.76 -14.47
N SER A 133 5.25 8.90 -15.10
CA SER A 133 6.09 9.32 -16.23
C SER A 133 5.24 9.89 -17.38
N LEU A 134 4.14 9.22 -17.74
CA LEU A 134 3.20 9.73 -18.74
C LEU A 134 2.54 11.03 -18.28
N PHE A 135 2.09 11.10 -17.03
CA PHE A 135 1.48 12.29 -16.46
C PHE A 135 2.43 13.49 -16.54
N PHE A 136 3.64 13.39 -16.00
CA PHE A 136 4.60 14.50 -15.98
C PHE A 136 5.19 14.84 -17.36
N LYS A 137 5.15 13.90 -18.32
CA LYS A 137 5.47 14.20 -19.71
C LYS A 137 4.49 15.20 -20.33
N TYR A 138 3.20 15.12 -20.00
CA TYR A 138 2.16 15.98 -20.57
C TYR A 138 1.79 17.17 -19.67
N PHE A 139 1.92 17.01 -18.37
CA PHE A 139 1.60 18.01 -17.36
C PHE A 139 2.92 18.48 -16.74
N ASN A 140 3.44 19.60 -17.22
CA ASN A 140 4.70 20.19 -16.78
C ASN A 140 4.55 20.77 -15.35
N SER A 141 4.48 19.87 -14.36
CA SER A 141 4.33 20.23 -12.95
C SER A 141 5.69 20.62 -12.38
N LYS A 142 5.81 21.86 -11.92
CA LYS A 142 6.85 22.20 -10.92
C LYS A 142 6.38 21.64 -9.57
N ASN A 143 6.74 20.39 -9.26
CA ASN A 143 6.47 19.77 -7.95
C ASN A 143 7.24 20.53 -6.87
N ASN A 144 6.64 21.57 -6.30
CA ASN A 144 7.38 22.47 -5.43
C ASN A 144 7.12 22.34 -3.93
N LEU A 145 6.17 21.53 -3.44
CA LEU A 145 5.78 21.66 -2.03
C LEU A 145 5.49 20.37 -1.24
N THR A 146 5.27 19.22 -1.88
CA THR A 146 4.82 18.00 -1.17
C THR A 146 5.84 16.88 -1.30
N ASN A 147 6.33 16.35 -0.16
CA ASN A 147 7.14 15.14 -0.15
C ASN A 147 6.23 13.93 -0.41
N ILE A 148 6.54 13.15 -1.44
CA ILE A 148 5.74 12.00 -1.84
C ILE A 148 6.59 10.74 -1.75
N PHE A 149 6.06 9.75 -1.05
CA PHE A 149 6.68 8.45 -0.83
C PHE A 149 5.73 7.32 -1.24
N PHE A 150 6.32 6.21 -1.68
CA PHE A 150 5.61 4.97 -1.94
C PHE A 150 6.22 3.86 -1.07
N ILE A 151 5.36 3.20 -0.30
CA ILE A 151 5.70 2.11 0.59
C ILE A 151 5.17 0.83 -0.05
N GLU A 152 6.06 0.07 -0.67
CA GLU A 152 5.71 -1.17 -1.36
C GLU A 152 5.84 -2.36 -0.41
N ILE A 153 4.72 -2.90 0.03
CA ILE A 153 4.71 -4.02 0.99
C ILE A 153 5.12 -5.30 0.28
N THR A 154 6.16 -5.96 0.81
CA THR A 154 6.74 -7.18 0.25
C THR A 154 6.44 -8.43 1.07
N ALA A 155 6.27 -8.30 2.39
CA ALA A 155 5.87 -9.40 3.24
C ALA A 155 5.35 -8.93 4.61
N PHE A 156 4.64 -9.83 5.30
CA PHE A 156 4.38 -9.69 6.73
C PHE A 156 5.49 -10.34 7.55
N GLN A 157 5.89 -9.69 8.62
CA GLN A 157 7.00 -10.14 9.44
C GLN A 157 6.60 -11.38 10.26
N GLY A 158 7.36 -12.47 10.11
CA GLY A 158 7.10 -13.75 10.78
C GLY A 158 5.95 -14.55 10.18
N TYR A 159 5.49 -14.19 8.98
CA TYR A 159 4.42 -14.91 8.29
C TYR A 159 4.71 -15.01 6.80
N ASP A 160 4.12 -16.02 6.18
CA ASP A 160 4.14 -16.20 4.73
C ASP A 160 2.79 -16.70 4.22
N PHE A 161 2.59 -16.60 2.91
CA PHE A 161 1.36 -16.96 2.21
C PHE A 161 1.62 -18.12 1.24
N GLU A 162 0.89 -19.21 1.45
CA GLU A 162 0.86 -20.36 0.56
C GLU A 162 -0.40 -20.31 -0.30
N GLN A 163 -0.23 -20.43 -1.62
CA GLN A 163 -1.35 -20.55 -2.53
C GLN A 163 -1.79 -22.01 -2.60
N VAL A 164 -2.86 -22.36 -1.88
CA VAL A 164 -3.35 -23.74 -1.79
C VAL A 164 -4.12 -24.16 -3.04
N THR A 165 -4.81 -23.21 -3.68
CA THR A 165 -5.44 -23.39 -5.00
C THR A 165 -5.31 -22.11 -5.83
N ASN A 166 -5.72 -22.15 -7.10
CA ASN A 166 -5.73 -20.97 -7.98
C ASN A 166 -6.48 -19.75 -7.40
N ILE A 167 -7.38 -19.96 -6.44
CA ILE A 167 -8.21 -18.90 -5.83
C ILE A 167 -8.11 -18.85 -4.30
N THR A 168 -7.36 -19.74 -3.65
CA THR A 168 -7.31 -19.83 -2.18
C THR A 168 -5.89 -19.62 -1.68
N SER A 169 -5.74 -18.77 -0.67
CA SER A 169 -4.48 -18.49 0.02
C SER A 169 -4.57 -18.88 1.49
N LYS A 170 -3.45 -19.31 2.06
CA LYS A 170 -3.31 -19.68 3.47
C LYS A 170 -2.16 -18.88 4.08
N LEU A 171 -2.44 -18.22 5.20
CA LEU A 171 -1.41 -17.59 6.02
C LEU A 171 -0.86 -18.62 7.03
N TYR A 172 0.46 -18.70 7.15
CA TYR A 172 1.14 -19.47 8.19
C TYR A 172 2.25 -18.65 8.84
N LYS A 173 2.59 -19.03 10.08
CA LYS A 173 3.68 -18.41 10.86
C LYS A 173 4.99 -19.10 10.50
N LEU A 174 6.04 -18.32 10.26
CA LEU A 174 7.41 -18.81 10.03
C LEU A 174 8.10 -19.21 11.34
#